data_AF-A0A0D0RTJ5-F1
#
_entry.id   AF-A0A0D0RTJ5-F1
#
_cell.length_a   1.000
_cell.length_b   1.000
_cell.length_c   1.000
_cell.angle_alpha   90.00
_cell.angle_beta   90.00
_cell.angle_gamma   90.00
#
_symmetry.space_group_name_H-M   'P 1'
#
loop_
_entity.id
_entity.type
_entity.pdbx_description
1 polymer ?
#
loop_
_entity_poly.entity_id
_entity_poly.type
_entity_poly.pdbx_seq_one_letter_code
_entity_poly.pdbx_strand_id
1 'polypeptide(L)'
;MMEKRWTIVEALRHSRHDWLNKIQLIKGNLSLKRIDRVNEIIQQIIIEAENETKLTNLQTERLAELLMTYHWQARHIQLEYEVLGEPRSLHAYDHMLATWCQRFLHMLEECSSPHVENYVTITIDLTENDMRLFVDYRGMLHEIEMVKQWIQKHSQYDAFTICEHAIHEHELTICAIIHLVE
;
A
#
# COMPACT_ATOMS: atom_id res chain seq x y z
N MET A 1 -13.03 5.44 -10.93
CA MET A 1 -13.38 4.15 -11.57
C MET A 1 -14.11 3.30 -10.53
N MET A 2 -15.19 2.57 -10.86
CA MET A 2 -15.86 1.70 -9.88
C MET A 2 -14.92 0.58 -9.42
N GLU A 3 -14.86 0.35 -8.11
CA GLU A 3 -14.14 -0.78 -7.53
C GLU A 3 -14.69 -2.09 -8.08
N LYS A 4 -13.80 -2.92 -8.64
CA LYS A 4 -14.17 -4.28 -9.03
C LYS A 4 -14.41 -5.08 -7.76
N ARG A 5 -15.67 -5.39 -7.46
CA ARG A 5 -16.00 -6.34 -6.40
C ARG A 5 -15.62 -7.74 -6.83
N TRP A 6 -14.72 -8.37 -6.07
CA TRP A 6 -14.29 -9.73 -6.32
C TRP A 6 -15.33 -10.70 -5.75
N THR A 7 -15.76 -11.66 -6.57
CA THR A 7 -16.48 -12.82 -6.01
C THR A 7 -15.50 -13.66 -5.18
N ILE A 8 -16.01 -14.42 -4.20
CA ILE A 8 -15.18 -15.29 -3.36
C ILE A 8 -14.32 -16.25 -4.22
N VAL A 9 -14.89 -16.78 -5.30
CA VAL A 9 -14.18 -17.71 -6.20
C VAL A 9 -13.04 -17.01 -6.95
N GLU A 10 -13.21 -15.75 -7.35
CA GLU A 10 -12.15 -14.96 -7.99
C GLU A 10 -11.04 -14.61 -6.98
N ALA A 11 -11.41 -14.14 -5.78
CA ALA A 11 -10.46 -13.83 -4.72
C ALA A 11 -9.59 -15.05 -4.36
N LEU A 12 -10.21 -16.24 -4.20
CA LEU A 12 -9.48 -17.48 -3.97
C LEU A 12 -8.60 -17.91 -5.16
N ARG A 13 -8.96 -17.54 -6.39
CA ARG A 13 -8.13 -17.81 -7.57
C ARG A 13 -6.87 -16.95 -7.57
N HIS A 14 -7.01 -15.66 -7.27
CA HIS A 14 -5.86 -14.74 -7.18
C HIS A 14 -4.95 -15.12 -6.02
N SER A 15 -5.49 -15.34 -4.83
CA SER A 15 -4.71 -15.81 -3.67
C SER A 15 -3.93 -17.10 -3.99
N ARG A 16 -4.55 -18.07 -4.67
CA ARG A 16 -3.85 -19.29 -5.11
C ARG A 16 -2.72 -19.00 -6.09
N HIS A 17 -2.91 -18.09 -7.03
CA HIS A 17 -1.86 -17.69 -7.98
C HIS A 17 -0.66 -17.07 -7.26
N ASP A 18 -0.92 -16.17 -6.31
CA ASP A 18 0.13 -15.49 -5.56
C ASP A 18 0.94 -16.47 -4.70
N TRP A 19 0.26 -17.42 -4.03
CA TRP A 19 0.91 -18.49 -3.30
C TRP A 19 1.73 -19.42 -4.21
N LEU A 20 1.23 -19.76 -5.40
CA LEU A 20 1.99 -20.58 -6.35
C LEU A 20 3.27 -19.87 -6.80
N ASN A 21 3.23 -18.55 -7.02
CA ASN A 21 4.42 -17.77 -7.37
C ASN A 21 5.46 -17.77 -6.24
N LYS A 22 5.04 -17.53 -4.99
CA LYS A 22 5.90 -17.60 -3.79
C LYS A 22 6.56 -18.98 -3.67
N ILE A 23 5.80 -20.07 -3.83
CA ILE A 23 6.30 -21.44 -3.80
C ILE A 23 7.29 -21.71 -4.95
N GLN A 24 7.02 -21.21 -6.15
CA GLN A 24 7.92 -21.36 -7.30
C GLN A 24 9.26 -20.65 -7.08
N LEU A 25 9.25 -19.45 -6.50
CA LEU A 25 10.47 -18.72 -6.15
C LEU A 25 11.33 -19.50 -5.15
N ILE A 26 10.72 -20.07 -4.11
CA ILE A 26 11.39 -20.94 -3.15
C ILE A 26 11.97 -22.18 -3.86
N LYS A 27 11.14 -22.90 -4.62
CA LYS A 27 11.56 -24.12 -5.35
C LYS A 27 12.70 -23.84 -6.33
N GLY A 28 12.65 -22.73 -7.06
CA GLY A 28 13.67 -22.32 -8.01
C GLY A 28 15.01 -22.06 -7.33
N ASN A 29 15.02 -21.27 -6.24
CA ASN A 29 16.26 -20.98 -5.50
C ASN A 29 16.81 -22.22 -4.78
N LEU A 30 15.94 -23.09 -4.25
CA LEU A 30 16.36 -24.39 -3.71
C LEU A 30 17.04 -25.27 -4.76
N SER A 31 16.49 -25.32 -5.98
CA SER A 31 17.06 -26.11 -7.09
C SER A 31 18.45 -25.60 -7.50
N LEU A 32 18.71 -24.30 -7.32
CA LEU A 32 20.00 -23.64 -7.54
C LEU A 32 20.91 -23.67 -6.30
N LYS A 33 20.53 -24.36 -5.22
CA LYS A 33 21.24 -24.43 -3.92
C LYS A 33 21.50 -23.05 -3.29
N ARG A 34 20.68 -22.04 -3.57
CA ARG A 34 20.76 -20.68 -3.02
C ARG A 34 19.99 -20.59 -1.70
N ILE A 35 20.49 -21.25 -0.65
CA ILE A 35 19.77 -21.39 0.62
C ILE A 35 19.53 -20.05 1.33
N ASP A 36 20.52 -19.15 1.33
CA ASP A 36 20.36 -17.82 1.93
C ASP A 36 19.18 -17.06 1.30
N ARG A 37 19.09 -17.10 -0.04
CA ARG A 37 17.98 -16.47 -0.77
C ARG A 37 16.63 -17.11 -0.46
N VAL A 38 16.59 -18.42 -0.21
CA VAL A 38 15.35 -19.10 0.21
C VAL A 38 14.90 -18.59 1.58
N ASN A 39 15.83 -18.44 2.52
CA ASN A 39 15.53 -17.91 3.85
C ASN A 39 15.01 -16.47 3.76
N GLU A 40 15.63 -15.62 2.94
CA GLU A 40 15.13 -14.25 2.69
C GLU A 40 13.69 -14.23 2.17
N ILE A 41 13.38 -15.09 1.18
CA ILE A 41 12.01 -15.18 0.62
C ILE A 41 11.02 -15.63 1.70
N ILE A 42 11.38 -16.62 2.53
CA ILE A 42 10.51 -17.09 3.61
C ILE A 42 10.27 -15.97 4.64
N GLN A 43 11.32 -15.24 5.02
CA GLN A 43 11.17 -14.11 5.95
C GLN A 43 10.28 -13.01 5.37
N GLN A 44 10.43 -12.70 4.08
CA GLN A 44 9.56 -11.75 3.40
C GLN A 44 8.08 -12.20 3.46
N ILE A 45 7.79 -13.47 3.21
CA ILE A 45 6.43 -14.03 3.30
C ILE A 45 5.86 -13.89 4.73
N ILE A 46 6.70 -14.13 5.76
CA ILE A 46 6.28 -13.99 7.16
C ILE A 46 5.93 -12.53 7.46
N ILE A 47 6.79 -11.58 7.09
CA ILE A 47 6.57 -10.14 7.29
C ILE A 47 5.30 -9.66 6.58
N GLU A 48 5.10 -10.07 5.32
CA GLU A 48 3.89 -9.75 4.56
C GLU A 48 2.62 -10.27 5.28
N ALA A 49 2.64 -11.52 5.75
CA ALA A 49 1.51 -12.11 6.46
C ALA A 49 1.23 -11.45 7.83
N GLU A 50 2.27 -11.01 8.54
CA GLU A 50 2.14 -10.24 9.78
C GLU A 50 1.50 -8.87 9.50
N ASN A 51 1.94 -8.18 8.45
CA ASN A 51 1.36 -6.90 8.03
C ASN A 51 -0.10 -7.06 7.57
N GLU A 52 -0.45 -8.10 6.81
CA GLU A 52 -1.83 -8.45 6.46
C GLU A 52 -2.70 -8.66 7.71
N THR A 53 -2.17 -9.38 8.70
CA THR A 53 -2.86 -9.63 9.97
C THR A 53 -3.10 -8.33 10.74
N LYS A 54 -2.08 -7.46 10.84
CA LYS A 54 -2.24 -6.17 11.50
C LYS A 54 -3.23 -5.27 10.78
N LEU A 55 -3.15 -5.19 9.44
CA LEU A 55 -4.04 -4.38 8.61
C LEU A 55 -5.51 -4.79 8.79
N THR A 56 -5.80 -6.09 8.73
CA THR A 56 -7.17 -6.61 8.95
C THR A 56 -7.68 -6.37 10.37
N ASN A 57 -6.79 -6.36 11.37
CA ASN A 57 -7.13 -6.03 12.76
C ASN A 57 -7.39 -4.54 13.02
N LEU A 58 -7.10 -3.64 12.06
CA LEU A 58 -7.46 -2.22 12.16
C LEU A 58 -8.97 -1.98 12.03
N GLN A 59 -9.77 -2.99 11.69
CA GLN A 59 -11.21 -2.86 11.41
C GLN A 59 -11.52 -1.84 10.29
N THR A 60 -10.61 -1.76 9.30
CA THR A 60 -10.75 -0.92 8.11
C THR A 60 -10.96 -1.80 6.89
N GLU A 61 -12.16 -2.38 6.76
CA GLU A 61 -12.46 -3.40 5.74
C GLU A 61 -12.20 -2.89 4.32
N ARG A 62 -12.57 -1.63 4.02
CA ARG A 62 -12.39 -1.06 2.67
C ARG A 62 -10.94 -0.75 2.38
N LEU A 63 -10.21 -0.20 3.35
CA LEU A 63 -8.78 0.05 3.19
C LEU A 63 -8.02 -1.28 3.01
N ALA A 64 -8.33 -2.27 3.84
CA ALA A 64 -7.74 -3.60 3.75
C ALA A 64 -8.02 -4.24 2.37
N GLU A 65 -9.27 -4.21 1.90
CA GLU A 65 -9.62 -4.69 0.56
C GLU A 65 -8.83 -3.97 -0.54
N LEU A 66 -8.74 -2.64 -0.49
CA LEU A 66 -8.01 -1.84 -1.46
C LEU A 66 -6.53 -2.25 -1.53
N LEU A 67 -5.85 -2.32 -0.39
CA LEU A 67 -4.41 -2.59 -0.34
C LEU A 67 -4.08 -4.05 -0.67
N MET A 68 -4.83 -5.00 -0.11
CA MET A 68 -4.59 -6.44 -0.30
C MET A 68 -4.90 -6.92 -1.72
N THR A 69 -5.83 -6.27 -2.42
CA THR A 69 -6.25 -6.69 -3.77
C THR A 69 -5.63 -5.83 -4.88
N TYR A 70 -4.78 -4.87 -4.53
CA TYR A 70 -4.22 -3.89 -5.47
C TYR A 70 -3.58 -4.56 -6.69
N HIS A 71 -2.69 -5.55 -6.48
CA HIS A 71 -1.96 -6.25 -7.54
C HIS A 71 -2.75 -7.34 -8.26
N TRP A 72 -4.02 -7.58 -7.90
CA TRP A 72 -4.88 -8.52 -8.65
C TRP A 72 -5.33 -7.94 -10.00
N GLN A 73 -5.09 -6.65 -10.22
CA GLN A 73 -5.27 -5.97 -11.49
C GLN A 73 -3.90 -5.63 -12.09
N ALA A 74 -3.82 -5.59 -13.41
CA ALA A 74 -2.61 -5.15 -14.09
C ALA A 74 -2.39 -3.65 -13.81
N ARG A 75 -1.38 -3.35 -13.00
CA ARG A 75 -0.96 -2.00 -12.60
C ARG A 75 0.55 -1.88 -12.81
N HIS A 76 1.03 -0.66 -13.05
CA HIS A 76 2.46 -0.37 -13.29
C HIS A 76 3.17 0.21 -12.05
N ILE A 77 2.48 0.17 -10.91
CA ILE A 77 3.02 0.49 -9.59
C ILE A 77 3.06 -0.79 -8.77
N GLN A 78 4.17 -1.02 -8.08
CA GLN A 78 4.32 -2.03 -7.05
C GLN A 78 3.99 -1.39 -5.70
N LEU A 79 2.84 -1.75 -5.14
CA LEU A 79 2.44 -1.32 -3.81
C LEU A 79 2.96 -2.28 -2.73
N GLU A 80 3.49 -1.73 -1.66
CA GLU A 80 3.74 -2.43 -0.40
C GLU A 80 3.08 -1.65 0.73
N TYR A 81 2.76 -2.32 1.82
CA TYR A 81 2.23 -1.66 3.01
C TYR A 81 2.75 -2.29 4.29
N GLU A 82 2.80 -1.47 5.33
CA GLU A 82 3.30 -1.86 6.64
C GLU A 82 2.42 -1.25 7.73
N VAL A 83 2.21 -2.00 8.83
CA VAL A 83 1.52 -1.50 10.02
C VAL A 83 2.48 -1.54 11.22
N LEU A 84 2.79 -0.35 11.74
CA LEU A 84 3.67 -0.17 12.89
C LEU A 84 2.85 0.07 14.16
N GLY A 85 3.34 -0.47 15.28
CA GLY A 85 2.64 -0.44 16.57
C GLY A 85 1.58 -1.53 16.70
N GLU A 86 0.85 -1.50 17.82
CA GLU A 86 -0.22 -2.44 18.11
C GLU A 86 -1.52 -2.02 17.39
N PRO A 87 -2.19 -2.93 16.66
CA PRO A 87 -3.44 -2.62 15.99
C PRO A 87 -4.51 -2.13 16.96
N ARG A 88 -5.13 -0.99 16.63
CA ARG A 88 -6.34 -0.47 17.27
C ARG A 88 -7.39 -0.19 16.20
N SER A 89 -8.65 -0.17 16.60
CA SER A 89 -9.74 0.08 15.66
C SER A 89 -9.63 1.47 15.04
N LEU A 90 -9.60 1.51 13.71
CA LEU A 90 -9.71 2.70 12.89
C LEU A 90 -11.01 2.68 12.07
N HIS A 91 -12.01 1.90 12.49
CA HIS A 91 -13.29 1.72 11.79
C HIS A 91 -13.96 3.06 11.42
N ALA A 92 -13.92 4.04 12.32
CA ALA A 92 -14.47 5.39 12.07
C ALA A 92 -13.84 6.11 10.87
N TYR A 93 -12.61 5.73 10.50
CA TYR A 93 -11.83 6.35 9.44
C TYR A 93 -11.73 5.48 8.18
N ASP A 94 -12.31 4.28 8.16
CA ASP A 94 -12.16 3.31 7.06
C ASP A 94 -12.55 3.90 5.70
N HIS A 95 -13.76 4.46 5.61
CA HIS A 95 -14.24 5.07 4.37
C HIS A 95 -13.31 6.18 3.88
N MET A 96 -12.89 7.06 4.80
CA MET A 96 -12.04 8.21 4.47
C MET A 96 -10.67 7.75 3.98
N LEU A 97 -10.01 6.87 4.74
CA LEU A 97 -8.70 6.32 4.40
C LEU A 97 -8.73 5.57 3.07
N ALA A 98 -9.69 4.66 2.87
CA ALA A 98 -9.84 3.92 1.62
C ALA A 98 -10.06 4.87 0.43
N THR A 99 -10.92 5.88 0.59
CA THR A 99 -11.20 6.84 -0.49
C THR A 99 -9.97 7.69 -0.81
N TRP A 100 -9.25 8.16 0.20
CA TRP A 100 -8.05 8.97 0.01
C TRP A 100 -6.96 8.15 -0.67
N CYS A 101 -6.64 6.96 -0.14
CA CYS A 101 -5.63 6.06 -0.70
C CYS A 101 -5.97 5.65 -2.13
N GLN A 102 -7.23 5.35 -2.44
CA GLN A 102 -7.65 5.01 -3.79
C GLN A 102 -7.43 6.17 -4.76
N ARG A 103 -7.82 7.39 -4.40
CA ARG A 103 -7.63 8.57 -5.25
C ARG A 103 -6.15 8.91 -5.42
N PHE A 104 -5.37 8.73 -4.36
CA PHE A 104 -3.93 8.94 -4.38
C PHE A 104 -3.23 7.94 -5.32
N LEU A 105 -3.48 6.64 -5.14
CA LEU A 105 -2.90 5.59 -5.99
C LEU A 105 -3.30 5.77 -7.45
N HIS A 106 -4.55 6.16 -7.71
CA HIS A 106 -5.00 6.45 -9.08
C HIS A 106 -4.27 7.66 -9.68
N MET A 107 -4.09 8.74 -8.91
CA MET A 107 -3.32 9.90 -9.36
C MET A 107 -1.86 9.51 -9.67
N LEU A 108 -1.23 8.68 -8.84
CA LEU A 108 0.11 8.19 -9.11
C LEU A 108 0.18 7.35 -10.39
N GLU A 109 -0.81 6.48 -10.62
CA GLU A 109 -0.89 5.70 -11.86
C GLU A 109 -1.02 6.58 -13.11
N GLU A 110 -1.67 7.74 -13.00
CA GLU A 110 -1.78 8.68 -14.12
C GLU A 110 -0.51 9.51 -14.31
N CYS A 111 0.27 9.75 -13.25
CA CYS A 111 1.43 10.65 -13.27
C CYS A 111 2.78 9.93 -13.35
N SER A 112 2.81 8.60 -13.17
CA SER A 112 4.03 7.80 -13.17
C SER A 112 4.32 7.18 -14.53
N SER A 113 5.60 7.12 -14.88
CA SER A 113 6.05 6.59 -16.16
C SER A 113 5.84 5.07 -16.22
N PRO A 114 5.11 4.55 -17.22
CA PRO A 114 4.93 3.10 -17.38
C PRO A 114 6.18 2.38 -17.89
N HIS A 115 7.26 3.13 -18.18
CA HIS A 115 8.50 2.60 -18.75
C HIS A 115 9.57 2.30 -17.71
N VAL A 116 9.33 2.63 -16.44
CA VAL A 116 10.20 2.31 -15.32
C VAL A 116 9.42 1.56 -14.25
N GLU A 117 10.14 0.91 -13.35
CA GLU A 117 9.52 0.33 -12.17
C GLU A 117 9.18 1.44 -11.18
N ASN A 118 7.92 1.51 -10.78
CA ASN A 118 7.44 2.45 -9.78
C ASN A 118 7.04 1.67 -8.54
N TYR A 119 7.51 2.11 -7.38
CA TYR A 119 7.28 1.50 -6.08
C TYR A 119 6.57 2.50 -5.18
N VAL A 120 5.59 2.04 -4.43
CA VAL A 120 4.91 2.81 -3.38
C VAL A 120 4.88 1.96 -2.12
N THR A 121 5.38 2.51 -1.02
CA THR A 121 5.20 1.93 0.31
C THR A 121 4.24 2.82 1.10
N ILE A 122 3.17 2.23 1.64
CA ILE A 122 2.23 2.90 2.55
C ILE A 122 2.42 2.34 3.96
N THR A 123 2.92 3.16 4.87
CA THR A 123 3.09 2.77 6.28
C THR A 123 2.01 3.42 7.14
N ILE A 124 1.24 2.60 7.84
CA ILE A 124 0.27 3.02 8.86
C ILE A 124 0.95 2.90 10.22
N ASP A 125 1.29 4.04 10.81
CA ASP A 125 1.98 4.09 12.09
C ASP A 125 1.03 4.44 13.23
N LEU A 126 0.94 3.51 14.19
CA LEU A 126 0.12 3.57 15.40
C LEU A 126 0.98 3.45 16.66
N THR A 127 2.29 3.71 16.57
CA THR A 127 3.21 3.69 17.71
C THR A 127 2.95 4.82 18.70
N GLU A 128 2.35 5.93 18.24
CA GLU A 128 1.96 7.08 19.05
C GLU A 128 0.42 7.17 19.23
N ASN A 129 -0.04 8.17 19.98
CA ASN A 129 -1.48 8.38 20.25
C ASN A 129 -2.29 8.68 18.99
N ASP A 130 -1.70 9.37 18.02
CA ASP A 130 -2.31 9.67 16.73
C ASP A 130 -1.96 8.58 15.71
N MET A 131 -2.75 8.50 14.63
CA MET A 131 -2.39 7.67 13.48
C MET A 131 -1.61 8.52 12.48
N ARG A 132 -0.45 8.04 12.03
CA ARG A 132 0.29 8.64 10.93
C ARG A 132 0.25 7.73 9.70
N LEU A 133 0.06 8.33 8.53
CA LEU A 133 0.21 7.66 7.24
C LEU A 133 1.46 8.20 6.58
N PHE A 134 2.45 7.34 6.39
CA PHE A 134 3.61 7.64 5.57
C PHE A 134 3.42 7.01 4.19
N VAL A 135 3.77 7.77 3.15
CA VAL A 135 3.85 7.27 1.80
C VAL A 135 5.24 7.57 1.27
N ASP A 136 5.93 6.54 0.79
CA ASP A 136 7.22 6.64 0.09
C ASP A 136 7.03 6.10 -1.32
N TYR A 137 7.18 6.95 -2.33
CA TYR A 137 7.16 6.56 -3.73
C TYR A 137 8.56 6.73 -4.32
N ARG A 138 8.96 5.74 -5.12
CA ARG A 138 10.21 5.73 -5.89
C ARG A 138 9.92 5.28 -7.31
N GLY A 139 10.36 6.03 -8.30
CA GLY A 139 10.07 5.74 -9.69
C GLY A 139 10.40 6.91 -10.59
N MET A 140 9.52 7.23 -11.54
CA MET A 140 9.64 8.43 -12.36
C MET A 140 8.28 9.07 -12.59
N LEU A 141 8.11 10.32 -12.16
CA LEU A 141 6.90 11.12 -12.36
C LEU A 141 7.07 12.03 -13.58
N HIS A 142 6.15 11.99 -14.54
CA HIS A 142 6.17 12.88 -15.72
C HIS A 142 5.33 14.15 -15.55
N GLU A 143 4.43 14.18 -14.57
CA GLU A 143 3.47 15.27 -14.35
C GLU A 143 3.54 15.86 -12.93
N ILE A 144 4.74 16.23 -12.49
CA ILE A 144 5.03 16.75 -11.14
C ILE A 144 4.07 17.88 -10.71
N GLU A 145 3.68 18.76 -11.64
CA GLU A 145 2.81 19.88 -11.31
C GLU A 145 1.36 19.45 -11.04
N MET A 146 0.88 18.39 -11.71
CA MET A 146 -0.42 17.79 -11.39
C MET A 146 -0.38 17.12 -10.01
N VAL A 147 0.73 16.44 -9.68
CA VAL A 147 0.95 15.81 -8.37
C VAL A 147 0.91 16.87 -7.25
N LYS A 148 1.64 17.98 -7.42
CA LYS A 148 1.61 19.12 -6.47
C LYS A 148 0.21 19.68 -6.28
N GLN A 149 -0.52 19.94 -7.37
CA GLN A 149 -1.88 20.46 -7.30
C GLN A 149 -2.83 19.49 -6.61
N TRP A 150 -2.69 18.19 -6.89
CA TRP A 150 -3.49 17.15 -6.25
C TRP A 150 -3.25 17.13 -4.74
N ILE A 151 -1.98 17.15 -4.31
CA ILE A 151 -1.60 17.14 -2.89
C ILE A 151 -2.10 18.41 -2.19
N GLN A 152 -1.95 19.58 -2.80
CA GLN A 152 -2.48 20.83 -2.25
C GLN A 152 -4.01 20.80 -2.08
N LYS A 153 -4.72 20.20 -3.04
CA LYS A 153 -6.20 20.08 -3.01
C LYS A 153 -6.69 19.06 -1.97
N HIS A 154 -5.89 18.04 -1.67
CA HIS A 154 -6.24 16.95 -0.75
C HIS A 154 -5.40 16.96 0.53
N SER A 155 -4.78 18.10 0.86
CA SER A 155 -3.95 18.29 2.05
C SER A 155 -4.76 18.27 3.34
N GLN A 156 -6.01 18.71 3.27
CA GLN A 156 -7.00 18.58 4.33
C GLN A 156 -8.21 17.82 3.79
N TYR A 157 -8.39 16.59 4.25
CA TYR A 157 -9.43 15.68 3.79
C TYR A 157 -10.16 15.09 5.00
N ASP A 158 -11.25 15.72 5.40
CA ASP A 158 -12.01 15.36 6.60
C ASP A 158 -11.12 15.37 7.87
N ALA A 159 -10.89 14.23 8.55
CA ALA A 159 -10.00 14.13 9.72
C ALA A 159 -8.51 13.92 9.36
N PHE A 160 -8.20 13.75 8.07
CA PHE A 160 -6.86 13.46 7.56
C PHE A 160 -6.17 14.75 7.10
N THR A 161 -4.97 15.02 7.62
CA THR A 161 -4.18 16.20 7.25
C THR A 161 -2.77 15.81 6.82
N ILE A 162 -2.35 16.24 5.63
CA ILE A 162 -0.96 16.12 5.17
C ILE A 162 -0.12 17.20 5.87
N CYS A 163 0.78 16.76 6.75
CA CYS A 163 1.64 17.64 7.53
C CYS A 163 2.94 17.97 6.78
N GLU A 164 3.51 16.98 6.09
CA GLU A 164 4.77 17.11 5.36
C GLU A 164 4.68 16.37 4.03
N HIS A 165 5.32 16.93 3.00
CA HIS A 165 5.50 16.24 1.73
C HIS A 165 6.74 16.77 1.01
N ALA A 166 7.41 15.89 0.26
CA ALA A 166 8.45 16.26 -0.70
C ALA A 166 8.13 15.63 -2.05
N ILE A 167 8.34 16.39 -3.12
CA ILE A 167 7.99 15.96 -4.48
C ILE A 167 9.18 16.27 -5.38
N HIS A 168 9.77 15.21 -5.92
CA HIS A 168 10.85 15.24 -6.88
C HIS A 168 10.47 14.40 -8.10
N GLU A 169 11.28 14.45 -9.15
CA GLU A 169 11.01 13.67 -10.38
C GLU A 169 11.02 12.16 -10.11
N HIS A 170 11.87 11.69 -9.20
CA HIS A 170 12.07 10.27 -8.95
C HIS A 170 11.53 9.78 -7.61
N GLU A 171 11.12 10.71 -6.74
CA GLU A 171 10.75 10.41 -5.36
C GLU A 171 9.59 11.30 -4.93
N LEU A 172 8.69 10.72 -4.15
CA LEU A 172 7.62 11.45 -3.48
C LEU A 172 7.47 10.89 -2.07
N THR A 173 7.51 11.78 -1.08
CA THR A 173 7.19 11.44 0.30
C THR A 173 5.99 12.23 0.79
N ILE A 174 5.12 11.58 1.55
CA ILE A 174 3.98 12.20 2.23
C ILE A 174 3.96 11.70 3.67
N CYS A 175 3.78 12.61 4.62
CA CYS A 175 3.41 12.32 5.99
C CYS A 175 2.07 13.01 6.27
N ALA A 176 1.09 12.21 6.65
CA ALA A 176 -0.21 12.68 7.06
C ALA A 176 -0.59 12.17 8.44
N ILE A 177 -1.45 12.90 9.13
CA ILE A 177 -1.90 12.59 10.49
C ILE A 177 -3.42 12.56 10.57
N ILE A 178 -3.92 11.65 11.40
CA ILE A 178 -5.28 11.67 11.92
C ILE A 178 -5.16 11.75 13.44
N HIS A 179 -5.70 12.82 14.02
CA HIS A 179 -5.86 12.92 15.45
C HIS A 179 -7.00 12.00 15.89
N LEU A 180 -6.66 10.94 16.60
CA LEU A 180 -7.65 9.98 17.03
C LEU A 180 -8.39 10.54 18.24
N VAL A 181 -9.69 10.74 18.10
CA VAL A 181 -10.55 11.07 19.22
C VAL A 181 -10.77 9.79 20.04
N GLU A 182 -10.47 9.84 21.33
CA GLU A 182 -10.74 8.76 22.30
C GLU A 182 -12.21 8.38 22.37
#